data_AF-A0A8J6QLX5-F1
#
_entry.id   AF-A0A8J6QLX5-F1
#
_cell.length_a   1.000
_cell.length_b   1.000
_cell.length_c   1.000
_cell.angle_alpha   90.00
_cell.angle_beta   90.00
_cell.angle_gamma   90.00
#
_symmetry.space_group_name_H-M   'P 1'
#
loop_
_entity.id
_entity.type
_entity.pdbx_description
1 polymer ?
#
loop_
_entity_poly.entity_id
_entity_poly.type
_entity_poly.pdbx_seq_one_letter_code
_entity_poly.pdbx_strand_id
1 'polypeptide(L)'
;MTSARRVVLLFLCLTLVLLLAGCGGRRSPVVRVVDTPEARELPGWQRPYDVDGIRYTPLRDHQGYRERGIASWYGKEFHGLKTSNGETYDMYGISAAHKTLPMGTLVQVTHLGTGKQIDVRINDRGPFAAGRIIDLSYGAARQLGTVEAGLAEVEVVAIGGSYVPPLRSVAAVSNSYAIQVAAFGVAANAHQLASRMRERFGHAQVATALINGQAVHRVRVGDFNSLESAEQLTSQLIAEGYRGSFVVVFE
;
A
#
# COMPACT_ATOMS: atom_id res chain seq x y z
N MET A 1 -72.05 26.52 -7.71
CA MET A 1 -71.13 25.91 -6.71
C MET A 1 -70.17 24.87 -7.33
N THR A 2 -69.66 25.09 -8.56
CA THR A 2 -68.91 24.08 -9.32
C THR A 2 -67.44 24.46 -9.62
N SER A 3 -67.03 25.71 -9.38
CA SER A 3 -65.70 26.20 -9.74
C SER A 3 -64.64 25.91 -8.67
N ALA A 4 -64.94 26.18 -7.38
CA ALA A 4 -63.95 26.04 -6.31
C ALA A 4 -63.49 24.59 -6.06
N ARG A 5 -64.38 23.60 -6.21
CA ARG A 5 -64.03 22.17 -6.05
C ARG A 5 -63.12 21.65 -7.16
N ARG A 6 -63.21 22.21 -8.38
CA ARG A 6 -62.33 21.83 -9.50
C ARG A 6 -60.92 22.38 -9.31
N VAL A 7 -60.79 23.60 -8.79
CA VAL A 7 -59.48 24.21 -8.52
C VAL A 7 -58.74 23.45 -7.41
N VAL A 8 -59.43 23.06 -6.33
CA VAL A 8 -58.81 22.30 -5.23
C VAL A 8 -58.39 20.89 -5.68
N LEU A 9 -59.21 20.20 -6.51
CA LEU A 9 -58.85 18.87 -7.03
C LEU A 9 -57.67 18.92 -8.02
N LEU A 10 -57.57 19.98 -8.83
CA LEU A 10 -56.43 20.23 -9.73
C LEU A 10 -55.14 20.50 -8.94
N PHE A 11 -55.21 21.29 -7.86
CA PHE A 11 -54.05 21.52 -7.00
C PHE A 11 -53.58 20.26 -6.25
N LEU A 12 -54.52 19.42 -5.79
CA LEU A 12 -54.19 18.16 -5.10
C LEU A 12 -53.58 17.11 -6.04
N CYS A 13 -54.00 17.08 -7.32
CA CYS A 13 -53.37 16.22 -8.33
C CYS A 13 -51.98 16.73 -8.73
N LEU A 14 -51.78 18.05 -8.80
CA LEU A 14 -50.48 18.63 -9.15
C LEU A 14 -49.42 18.40 -8.05
N THR A 15 -49.81 18.45 -6.77
CA THR A 15 -48.90 18.14 -5.66
C THR A 15 -48.58 16.66 -5.54
N LEU A 16 -49.51 15.76 -5.90
CA LEU A 16 -49.26 14.31 -5.91
C LEU A 16 -48.33 13.88 -7.08
N VAL A 17 -48.40 14.55 -8.23
CA VAL A 17 -47.50 14.31 -9.37
C VAL A 17 -46.08 14.81 -9.09
N LEU A 18 -45.93 15.88 -8.30
CA LEU A 18 -44.62 16.41 -7.90
C LEU A 18 -43.90 15.55 -6.84
N LEU A 19 -44.61 14.67 -6.12
CA LEU A 19 -44.02 13.76 -5.13
C LEU A 19 -43.54 12.41 -5.70
N LEU A 20 -43.78 12.13 -6.99
CA LEU A 20 -43.38 10.87 -7.65
C LEU A 20 -42.25 11.01 -8.69
N ALA A 21 -41.71 12.21 -8.90
CA ALA A 21 -40.58 12.45 -9.80
C ALA A 21 -39.22 12.27 -9.09
N GLY A 22 -39.00 11.07 -8.53
CA GLY A 22 -37.74 10.67 -7.91
C GLY A 22 -36.99 9.63 -8.74
N CYS A 23 -36.77 9.87 -10.03
CA CYS A 23 -35.96 8.98 -10.87
C CYS A 23 -34.48 9.11 -10.46
N GLY A 24 -33.98 8.13 -9.71
CA GLY A 24 -32.57 7.94 -9.42
C GLY A 24 -31.79 7.63 -10.69
N GLY A 25 -31.26 8.67 -11.33
CA GLY A 25 -30.22 8.53 -12.34
C GLY A 25 -28.86 8.43 -11.65
N ARG A 26 -28.35 7.21 -11.43
CA ARG A 26 -26.91 7.02 -11.21
C ARG A 26 -26.22 7.54 -12.46
N ARG A 27 -25.63 8.73 -12.39
CA ARG A 27 -24.68 9.18 -13.40
C ARG A 27 -23.50 8.22 -13.33
N SER A 28 -23.46 7.26 -14.25
CA SER A 28 -22.20 6.60 -14.59
C SER A 28 -21.23 7.72 -14.99
N PRO A 29 -20.09 7.89 -14.30
CA PRO A 29 -19.09 8.83 -14.77
C PRO A 29 -18.70 8.39 -16.19
N VAL A 30 -18.91 9.29 -17.15
CA VAL A 30 -18.40 9.12 -18.51
C VAL A 30 -16.88 9.19 -18.38
N VAL A 31 -16.23 8.03 -18.30
CA VAL A 31 -14.79 7.94 -18.44
C VAL A 31 -14.50 8.21 -19.92
N ARG A 32 -14.00 9.42 -20.21
CA ARG A 32 -13.38 9.70 -21.49
C ARG A 32 -12.16 8.78 -21.60
N VAL A 33 -12.24 7.80 -22.49
CA VAL A 33 -11.06 7.10 -23.00
C VAL A 33 -10.33 8.13 -23.85
N VAL A 34 -9.25 8.71 -23.31
CA VAL A 34 -8.35 9.56 -24.08
C VAL A 34 -7.51 8.67 -24.98
N ASP A 35 -7.31 9.11 -26.22
CA ASP A 35 -6.66 8.35 -27.27
C ASP A 35 -5.30 7.80 -26.84
N THR A 36 -5.17 6.51 -27.10
CA THR A 36 -4.02 5.69 -26.79
C THR A 36 -2.90 5.97 -27.81
N PRO A 37 -1.68 6.36 -27.39
CA PRO A 37 -0.56 6.40 -28.31
C PRO A 37 -0.21 4.97 -28.77
N GLU A 38 0.05 4.78 -30.07
CA GLU A 38 0.43 3.49 -30.63
C GLU A 38 1.57 2.84 -29.84
N ALA A 39 1.51 1.51 -29.71
CA ALA A 39 2.40 0.69 -28.90
C ALA A 39 3.86 0.77 -29.38
N ARG A 40 4.55 1.87 -29.05
CA ARG A 40 6.01 1.94 -29.15
C ARG A 40 6.59 1.51 -27.81
N GLU A 41 7.00 0.24 -27.79
CA GLU A 41 7.83 -0.41 -26.76
C GLU A 41 7.33 -0.26 -25.32
N LEU A 42 6.10 -0.70 -25.07
CA LEU A 42 5.70 -0.98 -23.69
C LEU A 42 6.64 -2.06 -23.10
N PRO A 43 7.18 -1.84 -21.89
CA PRO A 43 7.98 -2.83 -21.17
C PRO A 43 7.25 -4.18 -21.12
N GLY A 44 7.99 -5.29 -21.09
CA GLY A 44 7.42 -6.64 -21.18
C GLY A 44 6.23 -6.89 -20.24
N TRP A 45 6.30 -6.38 -19.01
CA TRP A 45 5.27 -6.49 -17.97
C TRP A 45 4.04 -5.60 -18.14
N GLN A 46 4.08 -4.66 -19.09
CA GLN A 46 2.98 -3.76 -19.42
C GLN A 46 2.25 -4.19 -20.72
N ARG A 47 2.67 -5.32 -21.31
CA ARG A 47 1.99 -5.95 -22.46
C ARG A 47 0.73 -6.70 -22.02
N PRO A 48 -0.28 -6.85 -22.91
CA PRO A 48 -1.39 -7.75 -22.67
C PRO A 48 -0.90 -9.17 -22.38
N TYR A 49 -1.59 -9.86 -21.49
CA TYR A 49 -1.24 -11.20 -21.04
C TYR A 49 -2.49 -12.04 -20.80
N ASP A 50 -2.36 -13.36 -20.87
CA ASP A 50 -3.46 -14.32 -20.73
C ASP A 50 -3.21 -15.20 -19.49
N VAL A 51 -4.23 -15.36 -18.64
CA VAL A 51 -4.22 -16.29 -17.49
C VAL A 51 -5.52 -17.08 -17.51
N ASP A 52 -5.43 -18.41 -17.49
CA ASP A 52 -6.59 -19.33 -17.53
C ASP A 52 -7.58 -19.03 -18.67
N GLY A 53 -7.07 -18.62 -19.83
CA GLY A 53 -7.87 -18.26 -21.01
C GLY A 53 -8.53 -16.88 -20.95
N ILE A 54 -8.30 -16.10 -19.88
CA ILE A 54 -8.77 -14.73 -19.74
C ILE A 54 -7.65 -13.77 -20.14
N ARG A 55 -7.94 -12.89 -21.12
CA ARG A 55 -7.03 -11.84 -21.56
C ARG A 55 -7.13 -10.61 -20.68
N TYR A 56 -6.01 -10.19 -20.11
CA TYR A 56 -5.86 -8.93 -19.38
C TYR A 56 -5.05 -7.94 -20.22
N THR A 57 -5.57 -6.71 -20.31
CA THR A 57 -4.87 -5.60 -20.97
C THR A 57 -4.52 -4.56 -19.90
N PRO A 58 -3.24 -4.44 -19.51
CA PRO A 58 -2.83 -3.38 -18.60
C PRO A 58 -3.25 -1.99 -19.10
N LEU A 59 -3.68 -1.15 -18.17
CA LEU A 59 -3.94 0.25 -18.43
C LEU A 59 -2.63 0.96 -18.81
N ARG A 60 -2.76 2.02 -19.61
CA ARG A 60 -1.62 2.83 -20.05
C ARG A 60 -1.23 3.89 -19.03
N ASP A 61 -2.21 4.37 -18.29
CA ASP A 61 -2.05 5.28 -17.16
C ASP A 61 -2.97 4.86 -16.01
N HIS A 62 -2.89 5.58 -14.90
CA HIS A 62 -3.67 5.36 -13.69
C HIS A 62 -4.66 6.48 -13.39
N GLN A 63 -4.78 7.48 -14.27
CA GLN A 63 -5.51 8.70 -13.96
C GLN A 63 -7.00 8.42 -13.78
N GLY A 64 -7.55 8.87 -12.64
CA GLY A 64 -8.96 8.67 -12.31
C GLY A 64 -9.32 7.23 -11.95
N TYR A 65 -8.35 6.32 -11.82
CA TYR A 65 -8.62 4.95 -11.42
C TYR A 65 -9.24 4.90 -10.01
N ARG A 66 -10.40 4.25 -9.94
CA ARG A 66 -11.12 3.97 -8.71
C ARG A 66 -11.92 2.70 -8.87
N GLU A 67 -11.74 1.76 -7.98
CA GLU A 67 -12.50 0.50 -7.97
C GLU A 67 -12.84 0.10 -6.53
N ARG A 68 -13.99 -0.55 -6.35
CA ARG A 68 -14.36 -1.22 -5.10
C ARG A 68 -14.47 -2.71 -5.34
N GLY A 69 -14.02 -3.51 -4.40
CA GLY A 69 -14.05 -4.96 -4.52
C GLY A 69 -13.33 -5.64 -3.36
N ILE A 70 -13.01 -6.92 -3.55
CA ILE A 70 -12.37 -7.73 -2.52
C ILE A 70 -10.85 -7.61 -2.63
N ALA A 71 -10.21 -7.23 -1.53
CA ALA A 71 -8.79 -7.42 -1.31
C ALA A 71 -8.52 -8.79 -0.69
N SER A 72 -7.38 -9.37 -1.03
CA SER A 72 -6.77 -10.43 -0.24
C SER A 72 -5.29 -10.14 -0.01
N TRP A 73 -4.53 -11.12 0.47
CA TRP A 73 -3.08 -11.02 0.57
C TRP A 73 -2.42 -12.34 0.17
N TYR A 74 -1.22 -12.27 -0.38
CA TYR A 74 -0.50 -13.44 -0.91
C TYR A 74 0.59 -13.93 0.04
N GLY A 75 0.65 -15.25 0.18
CA GLY A 75 1.34 -15.96 1.26
C GLY A 75 2.86 -16.04 1.14
N LYS A 76 3.47 -16.62 2.19
CA LYS A 76 4.92 -16.79 2.36
C LYS A 76 5.59 -17.57 1.24
N GLU A 77 4.84 -18.43 0.55
CA GLU A 77 5.33 -19.28 -0.55
C GLU A 77 5.83 -18.47 -1.75
N PHE A 78 5.38 -17.21 -1.89
CA PHE A 78 5.86 -16.33 -2.94
C PHE A 78 7.13 -15.57 -2.53
N HIS A 79 7.46 -15.50 -1.23
CA HIS A 79 8.55 -14.65 -0.74
C HIS A 79 9.89 -15.04 -1.40
N GLY A 80 10.63 -14.03 -1.87
CA GLY A 80 11.89 -14.23 -2.58
C GLY A 80 11.75 -14.58 -4.07
N LEU A 81 10.54 -14.88 -4.56
CA LEU A 81 10.29 -15.07 -5.99
C LEU A 81 10.24 -13.75 -6.74
N LYS A 82 10.31 -13.82 -8.07
CA LYS A 82 10.19 -12.65 -8.94
C LYS A 82 8.73 -12.26 -9.14
N THR A 83 8.42 -10.99 -8.92
CA THR A 83 7.15 -10.39 -9.34
C THR A 83 7.12 -10.20 -10.85
N SER A 84 5.95 -9.89 -11.39
CA SER A 84 5.76 -9.64 -12.82
C SER A 84 6.61 -8.50 -13.38
N ASN A 85 7.04 -7.54 -12.56
CA ASN A 85 7.95 -6.47 -12.98
C ASN A 85 9.45 -6.79 -12.77
N GLY A 86 9.79 -8.00 -12.30
CA GLY A 86 11.15 -8.48 -12.11
C GLY A 86 11.79 -8.17 -10.76
N GLU A 87 11.08 -7.47 -9.87
CA GLU A 87 11.50 -7.28 -8.48
C GLU A 87 11.45 -8.59 -7.70
N THR A 88 12.23 -8.70 -6.64
CA THR A 88 12.09 -9.80 -5.68
C THR A 88 10.96 -9.45 -4.72
N TYR A 89 9.97 -10.33 -4.59
CA TYR A 89 8.86 -10.11 -3.66
C TYR A 89 9.32 -10.20 -2.21
N ASP A 90 9.13 -9.11 -1.47
CA ASP A 90 9.24 -9.06 -0.02
C ASP A 90 7.84 -9.04 0.60
N MET A 91 7.49 -10.09 1.34
CA MET A 91 6.18 -10.20 1.97
C MET A 91 5.97 -9.19 3.09
N TYR A 92 7.04 -8.67 3.70
CA TYR A 92 6.96 -7.67 4.75
C TYR A 92 7.00 -6.24 4.22
N GLY A 93 7.38 -6.05 2.96
CA GLY A 93 7.33 -4.78 2.26
C GLY A 93 5.91 -4.28 2.03
N ILE A 94 5.76 -3.06 1.54
CA ILE A 94 4.46 -2.41 1.29
C ILE A 94 4.21 -2.36 -0.22
N SER A 95 3.59 -3.42 -0.74
CA SER A 95 3.33 -3.60 -2.17
C SER A 95 2.03 -4.36 -2.41
N ALA A 96 1.57 -4.38 -3.67
CA ALA A 96 0.39 -5.13 -4.06
C ALA A 96 0.46 -5.61 -5.52
N ALA A 97 -0.25 -6.69 -5.80
CA ALA A 97 -0.53 -7.17 -7.14
C ALA A 97 -1.87 -6.61 -7.64
N HIS A 98 -1.88 -6.18 -8.90
CA HIS A 98 -3.09 -5.69 -9.55
C HIS A 98 -3.16 -6.12 -11.03
N LYS A 99 -4.37 -6.42 -11.52
CA LYS A 99 -4.60 -7.00 -12.86
C LYS A 99 -4.14 -6.08 -13.98
N THR A 100 -4.50 -4.80 -13.90
CA THR A 100 -4.39 -3.89 -15.05
C THR A 100 -3.65 -2.58 -14.77
N LEU A 101 -3.69 -2.02 -13.56
CA LEU A 101 -2.91 -0.83 -13.20
C LEU A 101 -1.43 -0.90 -13.65
N PRO A 102 -0.86 0.23 -14.11
CA PRO A 102 0.55 0.30 -14.44
C PRO A 102 1.47 -0.11 -13.30
N MET A 103 2.56 -0.79 -13.65
CA MET A 103 3.61 -1.08 -12.67
C MET A 103 4.20 0.23 -12.14
N GLY A 104 4.41 0.29 -10.83
CA GLY A 104 4.88 1.49 -10.13
C GLY A 104 3.77 2.47 -9.72
N THR A 105 2.51 2.25 -10.12
CA THR A 105 1.40 3.06 -9.63
C THR A 105 1.29 2.96 -8.11
N LEU A 106 1.14 4.12 -7.45
CA LEU A 106 0.77 4.21 -6.05
C LEU A 106 -0.75 4.27 -5.94
N VAL A 107 -1.31 3.41 -5.11
CA VAL A 107 -2.75 3.38 -4.81
C VAL A 107 -2.98 3.50 -3.32
N GLN A 108 -4.01 4.26 -2.94
CA GLN A 108 -4.57 4.21 -1.61
C GLN A 108 -5.62 3.09 -1.57
N VAL A 109 -5.47 2.19 -0.60
CA VAL A 109 -6.40 1.11 -0.32
C VAL A 109 -7.11 1.42 0.98
N THR A 110 -8.43 1.59 0.91
CA THR A 110 -9.27 1.85 2.09
C THR A 110 -10.07 0.61 2.43
N HIS A 111 -9.94 0.09 3.64
CA HIS A 111 -10.80 -0.95 4.17
C HIS A 111 -12.19 -0.37 4.48
N LEU A 112 -13.23 -0.81 3.78
CA LEU A 112 -14.56 -0.20 3.86
C LEU A 112 -15.26 -0.44 5.21
N GLY A 113 -15.05 -1.61 5.82
CA GLY A 113 -15.60 -1.92 7.15
C GLY A 113 -14.96 -1.16 8.33
N THR A 114 -13.67 -0.82 8.27
CA THR A 114 -12.94 -0.21 9.40
C THR A 114 -12.52 1.23 9.17
N GLY A 115 -12.52 1.70 7.92
CA GLY A 115 -12.01 3.01 7.51
C GLY A 115 -10.48 3.11 7.51
N LYS A 116 -9.74 2.05 7.85
CA LYS A 116 -8.27 2.05 7.78
C LYS A 116 -7.80 2.19 6.33
N GLN A 117 -6.67 2.86 6.15
CA GLN A 117 -6.10 3.14 4.84
C GLN A 117 -4.62 2.78 4.81
N ILE A 118 -4.14 2.40 3.63
CA ILE A 118 -2.72 2.24 3.35
C ILE A 118 -2.42 2.61 1.90
N ASP A 119 -1.29 3.28 1.68
CA ASP A 119 -0.77 3.53 0.35
C ASP A 119 0.21 2.42 -0.03
N VAL A 120 -0.01 1.77 -1.17
CA VAL A 120 0.81 0.65 -1.67
C VAL A 120 1.24 0.88 -3.11
N ARG A 121 2.40 0.31 -3.46
CA ARG A 121 2.89 0.32 -4.84
C ARG A 121 2.51 -0.97 -5.57
N ILE A 122 2.01 -0.82 -6.80
CA ILE A 122 1.76 -1.95 -7.69
C ILE A 122 3.09 -2.43 -8.28
N ASN A 123 3.48 -3.67 -8.01
CA ASN A 123 4.70 -4.28 -8.58
C ASN A 123 4.47 -5.68 -9.15
N ASP A 124 3.24 -6.20 -9.08
CA ASP A 124 2.91 -7.54 -9.56
C ASP A 124 1.53 -7.61 -10.25
N ARG A 125 1.25 -8.75 -10.90
CA ARG A 125 -0.02 -9.07 -11.56
C ARG A 125 -0.83 -10.09 -10.77
N GLY A 126 -2.15 -9.98 -10.88
CA GLY A 126 -3.12 -10.70 -10.06
C GLY A 126 -4.03 -9.72 -9.32
N PRO A 127 -4.90 -10.17 -8.43
CA PRO A 127 -5.30 -11.56 -8.21
C PRO A 127 -5.96 -12.20 -9.42
N PHE A 128 -5.90 -13.53 -9.54
CA PHE A 128 -6.63 -14.27 -10.58
C PHE A 128 -7.85 -15.03 -10.08
N ALA A 129 -8.05 -15.12 -8.76
CA ALA A 129 -9.33 -15.67 -8.28
C ALA A 129 -10.47 -14.66 -8.49
N ALA A 130 -11.64 -15.20 -8.83
CA ALA A 130 -12.83 -14.42 -9.15
C ALA A 130 -13.24 -13.47 -8.01
N GLY A 131 -13.69 -12.27 -8.37
CA GLY A 131 -14.20 -11.26 -7.43
C GLY A 131 -13.12 -10.46 -6.67
N ARG A 132 -11.85 -10.88 -6.70
CA ARG A 132 -10.75 -10.11 -6.09
C ARG A 132 -10.20 -9.07 -7.05
N ILE A 133 -9.86 -7.90 -6.52
CA ILE A 133 -9.35 -6.75 -7.29
C ILE A 133 -7.90 -6.42 -6.96
N ILE A 134 -7.43 -6.75 -5.75
CA ILE A 134 -6.07 -6.45 -5.31
C ILE A 134 -5.58 -7.51 -4.32
N ASP A 135 -4.32 -7.91 -4.45
CA ASP A 135 -3.65 -8.80 -3.51
C ASP A 135 -2.52 -8.02 -2.83
N LEU A 136 -2.65 -7.79 -1.54
CA LEU A 136 -1.69 -7.06 -0.72
C LEU A 136 -0.52 -7.97 -0.32
N SER A 137 0.67 -7.39 -0.12
CA SER A 137 1.71 -8.05 0.66
C SER A 137 1.23 -8.29 2.10
N TYR A 138 1.84 -9.25 2.80
CA TYR A 138 1.54 -9.49 4.20
C TYR A 138 1.77 -8.23 5.07
N GLY A 139 2.85 -7.48 4.82
CA GLY A 139 3.16 -6.22 5.49
C GLY A 139 2.06 -5.17 5.31
N ALA A 140 1.54 -5.02 4.09
CA ALA A 140 0.44 -4.10 3.81
C ALA A 140 -0.88 -4.57 4.43
N ALA A 141 -1.19 -5.86 4.34
CA ALA A 141 -2.38 -6.46 4.95
C ALA A 141 -2.37 -6.30 6.48
N ARG A 142 -1.20 -6.45 7.12
CA ARG A 142 -1.04 -6.29 8.58
C ARG A 142 -1.36 -4.86 9.01
N GLN A 143 -0.84 -3.87 8.29
CA GLN A 143 -1.12 -2.45 8.57
C GLN A 143 -2.58 -2.07 8.30
N LEU A 144 -3.16 -2.59 7.21
CA LEU A 144 -4.58 -2.38 6.89
C LEU A 144 -5.51 -3.11 7.88
N GLY A 145 -5.01 -4.16 8.55
CA GLY A 145 -5.75 -4.96 9.52
C GLY A 145 -6.58 -6.08 8.88
N THR A 146 -6.12 -6.67 7.78
CA THR A 146 -6.85 -7.70 7.01
C THR A 146 -6.24 -9.11 7.12
N VAL A 147 -5.14 -9.27 7.85
CA VAL A 147 -4.42 -10.56 7.96
C VAL A 147 -5.32 -11.67 8.52
N GLU A 148 -5.98 -11.43 9.65
CA GLU A 148 -6.80 -12.45 10.33
C GLU A 148 -8.05 -12.83 9.51
N ALA A 149 -8.69 -11.85 8.89
CA ALA A 149 -9.88 -12.07 8.07
C ALA A 149 -9.54 -12.71 6.71
N GLY A 150 -8.32 -12.54 6.21
CA GLY A 150 -7.85 -13.01 4.91
C GLY A 150 -8.40 -12.23 3.72
N LEU A 151 -9.67 -11.82 3.78
CA LEU A 151 -10.38 -11.05 2.78
C LEU A 151 -10.96 -9.77 3.39
N ALA A 152 -11.04 -8.70 2.61
CA ALA A 152 -11.70 -7.46 3.01
C ALA A 152 -12.34 -6.74 1.83
N GLU A 153 -13.49 -6.11 2.06
CA GLU A 153 -14.02 -5.13 1.10
C GLU A 153 -13.20 -3.85 1.17
N VAL A 154 -12.67 -3.43 0.02
CA VAL A 154 -11.82 -2.24 -0.10
C VAL A 154 -12.27 -1.31 -1.22
N GLU A 155 -11.88 -0.05 -1.10
CA GLU A 155 -11.79 0.89 -2.22
C GLU A 155 -10.32 1.12 -2.56
N VAL A 156 -9.98 0.97 -3.84
CA VAL A 156 -8.65 1.24 -4.39
C VAL A 156 -8.73 2.48 -5.25
N VAL A 157 -7.91 3.48 -4.93
CA VAL A 157 -7.83 4.75 -5.67
C VAL A 157 -6.39 4.97 -6.10
N ALA A 158 -6.15 5.21 -7.38
CA ALA A 158 -4.82 5.65 -7.81
C ALA A 158 -4.56 7.09 -7.34
N ILE A 159 -3.45 7.27 -6.63
CA ILE A 159 -3.05 8.55 -6.04
C ILE A 159 -1.79 9.12 -6.69
N GLY A 160 -1.14 8.36 -7.58
CA GLY A 160 0.02 8.84 -8.33
C GLY A 160 0.91 7.73 -8.88
N GLY A 161 2.10 8.14 -9.30
CA GLY A 161 3.13 7.28 -9.88
C GLY A 161 3.39 7.60 -11.35
N SER A 162 4.61 7.37 -11.80
CA SER A 162 4.92 7.22 -13.21
C SER A 162 5.59 5.87 -13.34
N TYR A 163 5.35 5.15 -14.43
CA TYR A 163 6.18 4.00 -14.75
C TYR A 163 7.61 4.52 -14.98
N VAL A 164 8.46 4.38 -13.97
CA VAL A 164 9.90 4.56 -14.09
C VAL A 164 10.44 3.16 -14.40
N PRO A 165 10.92 2.88 -15.64
CA PRO A 165 11.68 1.65 -15.88
C PRO A 165 12.76 1.57 -14.80
N PRO A 166 13.12 0.37 -14.29
CA PRO A 166 14.18 0.29 -13.29
C PRO A 166 15.44 0.89 -13.90
N LEU A 167 15.74 2.14 -13.57
CA LEU A 167 17.07 2.69 -13.65
C LEU A 167 17.89 1.67 -12.86
N ARG A 168 18.86 1.04 -13.53
CA ARG A 168 19.83 0.12 -12.92
C ARG A 168 20.14 0.62 -11.52
N SER A 169 19.59 -0.07 -10.52
CA SER A 169 19.70 0.29 -9.10
C SER A 169 19.75 1.81 -8.85
N VAL A 170 18.63 2.52 -8.99
CA VAL A 170 18.44 3.56 -7.95
C VAL A 170 18.39 2.74 -6.70
N ALA A 171 19.41 2.87 -5.85
CA ALA A 171 19.45 2.27 -4.53
C ALA A 171 18.03 2.35 -3.99
N ALA A 172 17.52 1.20 -3.52
CA ALA A 172 16.26 1.12 -2.84
C ALA A 172 16.06 2.44 -2.08
N VAL A 173 14.90 3.07 -2.23
CA VAL A 173 14.37 3.78 -1.07
C VAL A 173 14.21 2.66 -0.05
N SER A 174 15.31 2.35 0.62
CA SER A 174 15.41 1.24 1.51
C SER A 174 14.66 1.77 2.69
N ASN A 175 13.41 1.34 2.81
CA ASN A 175 12.76 1.32 4.11
C ASN A 175 13.54 0.29 4.93
N SER A 176 14.79 0.64 5.25
CA SER A 176 15.68 -0.14 6.06
C SER A 176 15.15 0.00 7.46
N TYR A 177 14.83 -1.12 8.08
CA TYR A 177 14.51 -1.15 9.49
C TYR A 177 15.83 -1.18 10.26
N ALA A 178 15.89 -0.41 11.34
CA ALA A 178 16.94 -0.49 12.34
C ALA A 178 16.30 -0.87 13.68
N ILE A 179 17.11 -1.33 14.61
CA ILE A 179 16.64 -1.55 15.98
C ILE A 179 17.30 -0.50 16.85
N GLN A 180 16.53 0.38 17.49
CA GLN A 180 17.07 1.29 18.48
C GLN A 180 17.28 0.49 19.77
N VAL A 181 18.54 0.25 20.12
CA VAL A 181 18.93 -0.63 21.24
C VAL A 181 19.10 0.15 22.54
N ALA A 182 19.60 1.38 22.45
CA ALA A 182 19.83 2.25 23.60
C ALA A 182 19.93 3.72 23.19
N ALA A 183 19.80 4.61 24.18
CA ALA A 183 20.06 6.04 24.04
C ALA A 183 20.90 6.50 25.23
N PHE A 184 21.97 7.26 24.98
CA PHE A 184 22.91 7.72 26.00
C PHE A 184 23.01 9.24 26.01
N GLY A 185 23.13 9.85 27.20
CA GLY A 185 23.48 11.27 27.32
C GLY A 185 24.97 11.57 27.04
N VAL A 186 25.82 10.54 27.02
CA VAL A 186 27.27 10.67 26.78
C VAL A 186 27.64 9.95 25.48
N ALA A 187 28.22 10.67 24.53
CA ALA A 187 28.59 10.16 23.21
C ALA A 187 29.53 8.93 23.26
N ALA A 188 30.52 8.94 24.15
CA ALA A 188 31.50 7.86 24.28
C ALA A 188 30.83 6.50 24.58
N ASN A 189 29.81 6.48 25.44
CA ASN A 189 29.06 5.26 25.79
C ASN A 189 28.28 4.73 24.57
N ALA A 190 27.66 5.62 23.80
CA ALA A 190 26.96 5.26 22.58
C ALA A 190 27.91 4.67 21.53
N HIS A 191 29.08 5.28 21.34
CA HIS A 191 30.09 4.78 20.40
C HIS A 191 30.66 3.42 20.82
N GLN A 192 30.93 3.20 22.11
CA GLN A 192 31.36 1.89 22.61
C GLN A 192 30.33 0.80 22.36
N LEU A 193 29.04 1.06 22.65
CA LEU A 193 27.98 0.10 22.37
C LEU A 193 27.87 -0.15 20.86
N ALA A 194 27.87 0.91 20.04
CA ALA A 194 27.79 0.79 18.59
C ALA A 194 28.95 -0.01 18.00
N SER A 195 30.17 0.09 18.54
CA SER A 195 31.30 -0.73 18.09
C SER A 195 31.11 -2.22 18.40
N ARG A 196 30.66 -2.57 19.62
CA ARG A 196 30.32 -3.97 19.95
C ARG A 196 29.20 -4.51 19.05
N MET A 197 28.21 -3.69 18.76
CA MET A 197 27.10 -4.08 17.88
C MET A 197 27.55 -4.23 16.43
N ARG A 198 28.46 -3.38 15.94
CA ARG A 198 29.08 -3.52 14.62
C ARG A 198 29.88 -4.82 14.49
N GLU A 199 30.69 -5.14 15.49
CA GLU A 199 31.47 -6.39 15.50
C GLU A 199 30.58 -7.64 15.44
N ARG A 200 29.42 -7.60 16.10
CA ARG A 200 28.53 -8.75 16.20
C ARG A 200 27.51 -8.87 15.06
N PHE A 201 26.95 -7.75 14.62
CA PHE A 201 25.81 -7.72 13.68
C PHE A 201 26.17 -7.06 12.33
N GLY A 202 27.44 -6.70 12.12
CA GLY A 202 27.96 -6.09 10.90
C GLY A 202 27.66 -4.59 10.77
N HIS A 203 26.45 -4.15 11.10
CA HIS A 203 26.03 -2.76 10.96
C HIS A 203 25.44 -2.19 12.25
N ALA A 204 25.98 -1.07 12.72
CA ALA A 204 25.39 -0.28 13.79
C ALA A 204 25.88 1.17 13.74
N GLN A 205 24.98 2.10 14.01
CA GLN A 205 25.22 3.54 13.93
C GLN A 205 24.79 4.28 15.19
N VAL A 206 25.37 5.46 15.38
CA VAL A 206 24.97 6.40 16.44
C VAL A 206 24.30 7.60 15.78
N ALA A 207 23.05 7.86 16.13
CA ALA A 207 22.31 9.04 15.72
C ALA A 207 22.17 10.00 16.90
N THR A 208 22.60 11.25 16.74
CA THR A 208 22.47 12.28 17.77
C THR A 208 21.19 13.08 17.55
N ALA A 209 20.37 13.23 18.59
CA ALA A 209 19.16 14.04 18.59
C ALA A 209 19.12 14.95 19.81
N LEU A 210 18.50 16.13 19.69
CA LEU A 210 18.23 17.00 20.83
C LEU A 210 16.85 16.66 21.41
N ILE A 211 16.79 16.33 22.70
CA ILE A 211 15.56 16.11 23.44
C ILE A 211 15.53 17.12 24.58
N ASN A 212 14.56 18.04 24.57
CA ASN A 212 14.44 19.13 25.55
C ASN A 212 15.72 19.98 25.70
N GLY A 213 16.44 20.21 24.60
CA GLY A 213 17.70 20.97 24.58
C GLY A 213 18.94 20.19 25.04
N GLN A 214 18.80 18.91 25.41
CA GLN A 214 19.92 18.05 25.76
C GLN A 214 20.25 17.07 24.62
N ALA A 215 21.53 16.88 24.33
CA ALA A 215 21.98 15.92 23.34
C ALA A 215 21.79 14.48 23.85
N VAL A 216 21.17 13.65 23.01
CA VAL A 216 20.96 12.22 23.24
C VAL A 216 21.49 11.45 22.04
N HIS A 217 22.32 10.45 22.31
CA HIS A 217 22.99 9.62 21.31
C HIS A 217 22.34 8.24 21.26
N ARG A 218 21.55 7.99 20.21
CA ARG A 218 20.78 6.77 19.99
C ARG A 218 21.62 5.76 19.23
N VAL A 219 21.75 4.54 19.76
CA VAL A 219 22.43 3.44 19.10
C VAL A 219 21.41 2.61 18.34
N ARG A 220 21.60 2.51 17.03
CA ARG A 220 20.74 1.74 16.12
C ARG A 220 21.54 0.61 15.48
N VAL A 221 20.96 -0.58 15.40
CA VAL A 221 21.61 -1.80 14.89
C VAL A 221 20.87 -2.31 13.66
N GLY A 222 21.66 -2.80 12.71
CA GLY A 222 21.20 -3.39 11.47
C GLY A 222 20.93 -2.40 10.35
N ASP A 223 20.63 -2.97 9.20
CA ASP A 223 20.15 -2.34 7.97
C ASP A 223 19.22 -3.39 7.33
N PHE A 224 18.07 -3.60 7.98
CA PHE A 224 17.18 -4.70 7.65
C PHE A 224 16.29 -4.30 6.49
N ASN A 225 16.30 -5.07 5.41
CA ASN A 225 15.38 -4.88 4.30
C ASN A 225 13.94 -5.37 4.59
N SER A 226 13.68 -5.93 5.77
CA SER A 226 12.35 -6.41 6.18
C SER A 226 12.09 -6.13 7.66
N LEU A 227 10.82 -5.88 8.00
CA LEU A 227 10.38 -5.68 9.38
C LEU A 227 10.52 -6.97 10.21
N GLU A 228 10.31 -8.15 9.61
CA GLU A 228 10.45 -9.42 10.32
C GLU A 228 11.89 -9.64 10.81
N SER A 229 12.89 -9.46 9.94
CA SER A 229 14.29 -9.63 10.34
C SER A 229 14.66 -8.66 11.48
N ALA A 230 14.09 -7.45 11.46
CA ALA A 230 14.24 -6.49 12.56
C ALA A 230 13.51 -6.93 13.84
N GLU A 231 12.28 -7.45 13.76
CA GLU A 231 11.49 -7.95 14.90
C GLU A 231 12.12 -9.20 15.55
N GLN A 232 12.66 -10.12 14.75
CA GLN A 232 13.37 -11.30 15.22
C GLN A 232 14.62 -10.92 16.01
N LEU A 233 15.49 -10.06 15.46
CA LEU A 233 16.67 -9.60 16.19
C LEU A 233 16.27 -8.73 17.40
N THR A 234 15.19 -7.95 17.32
CA THR A 234 14.69 -7.19 18.48
C THR A 234 14.33 -8.13 19.63
N SER A 235 13.62 -9.23 19.34
CA SER A 235 13.26 -10.24 20.34
C SER A 235 14.49 -10.89 20.97
N GLN A 236 15.50 -11.21 20.15
CA GLN A 236 16.77 -11.73 20.62
C GLN A 236 17.49 -10.73 21.54
N LEU A 237 17.61 -9.46 21.14
CA LEU A 237 18.26 -8.41 21.93
C LEU A 237 17.54 -8.18 23.28
N ILE A 238 16.21 -8.23 23.30
CA ILE A 238 15.42 -8.16 24.54
C ILE A 238 15.76 -9.33 25.47
N ALA A 239 15.82 -10.56 24.95
CA ALA A 239 16.17 -11.76 25.72
C ALA A 239 17.60 -11.68 26.31
N GLU A 240 18.51 -11.01 25.60
CA GLU A 240 19.90 -10.80 26.01
C GLU A 240 20.11 -9.61 26.97
N GLY A 241 19.02 -8.93 27.39
CA GLY A 241 19.04 -7.88 28.40
C GLY A 241 18.86 -6.45 27.86
N TYR A 242 18.77 -6.26 26.54
CA TYR A 242 18.44 -4.97 25.94
C TYR A 242 16.92 -4.76 25.88
N ARG A 243 16.28 -4.77 27.06
CA ARG A 243 14.81 -4.81 27.23
C ARG A 243 14.05 -3.63 26.64
N GLY A 244 14.73 -2.51 26.37
CA GLY A 244 14.16 -1.32 25.74
C GLY A 244 14.33 -1.26 24.22
N SER A 245 14.72 -2.36 23.57
CA SER A 245 14.94 -2.39 22.12
C SER A 245 13.62 -2.36 21.36
N PHE A 246 13.55 -1.57 20.29
CA PHE A 246 12.39 -1.53 19.39
C PHE A 246 12.81 -1.19 17.96
N VAL A 247 11.99 -1.60 16.99
CA VAL A 247 12.23 -1.35 15.57
C VAL A 247 11.92 0.11 15.23
N VAL A 248 12.78 0.71 14.40
CA VAL A 248 12.64 2.05 13.81
C VAL A 248 12.88 1.96 12.31
N VAL A 249 12.35 2.91 11.55
CA VAL A 249 12.66 3.07 10.11
C VAL A 249 13.88 3.98 9.97
N PHE A 250 14.83 3.65 9.11
CA PHE A 250 15.90 4.55 8.71
C PHE A 250 15.30 5.75 7.97
N GLU A 251 15.62 6.95 8.45
CA GLU A 251 15.32 8.23 7.78
C GLU A 251 16.44 8.60 6.80
#